data_AF-A0A3C0ZPV7-F1
#
_entry.id   AF-A0A3C0ZPV7-F1
#
_cell.length_a   1.000
_cell.length_b   1.000
_cell.length_c   1.000
_cell.angle_alpha   90.00
_cell.angle_beta   90.00
_cell.angle_gamma   90.00
#
_symmetry.space_group_name_H-M   'P 1'
#
loop_
_entity.id
_entity.type
_entity.pdbx_description
1 polymer ?
#
loop_
_entity_poly.entity_id
_entity_poly.type
_entity_poly.pdbx_seq_one_letter_code
_entity_poly.pdbx_strand_id
1 'polypeptide(L)'
;MRVVDSGFKIVYEPEAFVYHTRSILNRSPATIETLALRKVFYDNRNCLIVLCLHFSMQKVTGRVFRMILGRILAGIRLGCLVTVLRGFFSGFLEVIRLWSRRSVLREDVQEFYRRGAVFGGFFFSEGAFSLRRPRWLKIRFSSS
;
A
#
# COMPACT_ATOMS: atom_id res chain seq x y z
N MET A 1 -3.22 -10.20 -5.86
CA MET A 1 -4.55 -9.76 -6.32
C MET A 1 -4.95 -10.49 -7.58
N ARG A 2 -4.35 -10.23 -8.76
CA ARG A 2 -4.69 -10.92 -10.02
C ARG A 2 -4.77 -12.45 -9.91
N VAL A 3 -3.75 -13.08 -9.31
CA VAL A 3 -3.70 -14.54 -9.10
C VAL A 3 -4.93 -15.05 -8.34
N VAL A 4 -5.29 -14.38 -7.24
CA VAL A 4 -6.47 -14.72 -6.41
C VAL A 4 -7.77 -14.43 -7.17
N ASP A 5 -7.81 -13.34 -7.93
CA ASP A 5 -8.95 -12.98 -8.77
C ASP A 5 -9.21 -14.00 -9.89
N SER A 6 -8.16 -14.63 -10.41
CA SER A 6 -8.24 -15.75 -11.35
C SER A 6 -8.57 -17.10 -10.69
N GLY A 7 -8.82 -17.14 -9.37
CA GLY A 7 -9.21 -18.36 -8.65
C GLY A 7 -8.05 -19.19 -8.12
N PHE A 8 -6.80 -18.73 -8.26
CA PHE A 8 -5.64 -19.43 -7.70
C PHE A 8 -5.38 -19.03 -6.25
N LYS A 9 -4.77 -19.95 -5.48
CA LYS A 9 -4.35 -19.70 -4.09
C LYS A 9 -2.87 -19.36 -4.03
N ILE A 10 -2.51 -18.40 -3.18
CA ILE A 10 -1.11 -18.12 -2.84
C ILE A 10 -0.82 -18.82 -1.52
N VAL A 11 0.16 -19.72 -1.51
CA VAL A 11 0.61 -20.47 -0.33
C VAL A 11 2.05 -20.07 -0.03
N TYR A 12 2.33 -19.75 1.23
CA TYR A 12 3.70 -19.53 1.71
C TYR A 12 4.20 -20.85 2.31
N GLU A 13 5.35 -21.32 1.83
CA GLU A 13 6.00 -22.53 2.34
C GLU A 13 7.01 -22.12 3.42
N PRO A 14 6.72 -22.34 4.72
CA PRO A 14 7.60 -21.90 5.81
C PRO A 14 8.96 -22.62 5.80
N GLU A 15 9.05 -23.81 5.21
CA GLU A 15 10.30 -24.58 5.14
C GLU A 15 11.19 -24.17 3.97
N ALA A 16 10.66 -23.38 3.02
CA ALA A 16 11.41 -22.89 1.89
C ALA A 16 12.15 -21.59 2.23
N PHE A 17 13.49 -21.67 2.25
CA PHE A 17 14.35 -20.52 2.51
C PHE A 17 15.00 -20.00 1.23
N VAL A 18 15.01 -18.67 1.07
CA VAL A 18 15.68 -17.99 -0.04
C VAL A 18 16.63 -16.94 0.52
N TYR A 19 17.91 -17.06 0.18
CA TYR A 19 18.93 -16.08 0.56
C TYR A 19 18.93 -14.92 -0.43
N HIS A 20 18.62 -13.71 0.07
CA HIS A 20 18.56 -12.51 -0.77
C HIS A 20 19.71 -11.56 -0.41
N THR A 21 20.75 -11.54 -1.26
CA THR A 21 21.97 -10.73 -1.05
C THR A 21 21.69 -9.24 -0.89
N ARG A 22 20.66 -8.73 -1.57
CA ARG A 22 20.22 -7.33 -1.48
C ARG A 22 19.08 -7.11 -0.48
N SER A 23 18.92 -7.92 0.56
CA SER A 23 17.88 -7.65 1.57
C SER A 23 18.16 -6.30 2.27
N ILE A 24 17.14 -5.65 2.86
CA ILE A 24 17.35 -4.37 3.57
C ILE A 24 18.35 -4.53 4.72
N LEU A 25 18.40 -5.72 5.33
CA LEU A 25 19.30 -6.06 6.44
C LEU A 25 20.78 -6.11 6.02
N ASN A 26 21.07 -6.25 4.72
CA ASN A 26 22.41 -6.43 4.19
C ASN A 26 22.97 -5.17 3.51
N ARG A 27 22.39 -3.98 3.74
CA ARG A 27 22.75 -2.74 3.03
C ARG A 27 23.37 -1.69 3.96
N SER A 28 24.25 -0.84 3.40
CA SER A 28 24.90 0.24 4.14
C SER A 28 23.91 1.39 4.49
N PRO A 29 24.13 2.13 5.61
CA PRO A 29 23.25 3.21 6.06
C PRO A 29 22.97 4.30 5.03
N ALA A 30 23.99 4.75 4.28
CA ALA A 30 23.83 5.78 3.25
C ALA A 30 22.96 5.31 2.07
N THR A 31 23.06 4.03 1.71
CA THR A 31 22.18 3.44 0.70
C THR A 31 20.74 3.37 1.20
N ILE A 32 20.54 3.10 2.50
CA ILE A 32 19.21 2.98 3.13
C ILE A 32 18.42 4.29 3.01
N GLU A 33 19.03 5.46 3.21
CA GLU A 33 18.34 6.75 3.18
C GLU A 33 17.87 7.13 1.76
N THR A 34 18.74 7.04 0.76
CA THR A 34 18.34 7.33 -0.64
C THR A 34 17.32 6.32 -1.17
N LEU A 35 17.48 5.03 -0.80
CA LEU A 35 16.48 4.00 -1.10
C LEU A 35 15.15 4.27 -0.41
N ALA A 36 15.16 4.83 0.80
CA ALA A 36 13.95 5.14 1.54
C ALA A 36 13.13 6.20 0.81
N LEU A 37 13.74 7.29 0.34
CA LEU A 37 13.01 8.32 -0.44
C LEU A 37 12.46 7.76 -1.76
N ARG A 38 13.27 7.00 -2.51
CA ARG A 38 12.83 6.34 -3.74
C ARG A 38 11.66 5.39 -3.46
N LYS A 39 11.76 4.60 -2.39
CA LYS A 39 10.70 3.69 -1.95
C LYS A 39 9.44 4.45 -1.57
N VAL A 40 9.53 5.52 -0.78
CA VAL A 40 8.40 6.39 -0.42
C VAL A 40 7.69 6.91 -1.66
N PHE A 41 8.44 7.34 -2.69
CA PHE A 41 7.84 7.76 -3.96
C PHE A 41 7.04 6.63 -4.63
N TYR A 42 7.66 5.46 -4.85
CA TYR A 42 7.00 4.35 -5.54
C TYR A 42 5.87 3.72 -4.73
N ASP A 43 5.99 3.66 -3.41
CA ASP A 43 4.94 3.16 -2.53
C ASP A 43 3.71 4.06 -2.68
N ASN A 44 3.85 5.38 -2.54
CA ASN A 44 2.71 6.30 -2.71
C ASN A 44 2.10 6.22 -4.12
N ARG A 45 2.94 6.19 -5.17
CA ARG A 45 2.50 6.07 -6.57
C ARG A 45 1.72 4.78 -6.81
N ASN A 46 2.33 3.63 -6.51
CA ASN A 46 1.79 2.31 -6.84
C ASN A 46 0.57 1.99 -5.98
N CYS A 47 0.55 2.46 -4.73
CA CYS A 47 -0.62 2.36 -3.86
C CYS A 47 -1.84 3.02 -4.50
N LEU A 48 -1.71 4.28 -4.90
CA LEU A 48 -2.81 5.02 -5.51
C LEU A 48 -3.31 4.32 -6.78
N ILE A 49 -2.39 3.87 -7.64
CA ILE A 49 -2.71 3.14 -8.87
C ILE A 49 -3.52 1.88 -8.56
N VAL A 50 -3.02 1.04 -7.64
CA VAL A 50 -3.68 -0.21 -7.28
C VAL A 50 -5.08 0.02 -6.72
N LEU A 51 -5.24 0.97 -5.80
CA LEU A 51 -6.54 1.24 -5.18
C LEU A 51 -7.57 1.71 -6.20
N CYS A 52 -7.18 2.62 -7.09
CA CYS A 52 -8.08 3.20 -8.07
C CYS A 52 -8.44 2.21 -9.18
N LEU A 53 -7.48 1.38 -9.63
CA LEU A 53 -7.70 0.48 -10.77
C LEU A 53 -8.34 -0.85 -10.38
N HIS A 54 -8.16 -1.33 -9.15
CA HIS A 54 -8.57 -2.70 -8.78
C HIS A 54 -9.69 -2.78 -7.73
N PHE A 55 -10.04 -1.67 -7.07
CA PHE A 55 -11.12 -1.66 -6.08
C PHE A 55 -12.30 -0.79 -6.53
N SER A 56 -13.47 -1.08 -5.97
CA SER A 56 -14.65 -0.24 -6.17
C SER A 56 -14.48 1.11 -5.48
N MET A 57 -14.39 2.20 -6.26
CA MET A 57 -14.18 3.56 -5.75
C MET A 57 -15.24 3.97 -4.71
N GLN A 58 -16.51 3.67 -4.94
CA GLN A 58 -17.60 3.94 -4.00
C GLN A 58 -17.31 3.40 -2.58
N LYS A 59 -16.62 2.26 -2.50
CA LYS A 59 -16.30 1.57 -1.23
C LYS A 59 -14.93 1.96 -0.65
N VAL A 60 -14.04 2.58 -1.44
CA VAL A 60 -12.66 2.90 -1.01
C VAL A 60 -12.31 4.39 -0.97
N THR A 61 -13.14 5.31 -1.49
CA THR A 61 -12.84 6.76 -1.52
C THR A 61 -12.40 7.33 -0.16
N GLY A 62 -13.15 7.05 0.92
CA GLY A 62 -12.78 7.54 2.25
C GLY A 62 -11.45 6.98 2.77
N ARG A 63 -11.04 5.80 2.30
CA ARG A 63 -9.75 5.18 2.64
C ARG A 63 -8.62 5.79 1.82
N VAL A 64 -8.85 6.05 0.54
CA VAL A 64 -7.91 6.76 -0.33
C VAL A 64 -7.60 8.12 0.28
N PHE A 65 -8.62 8.88 0.65
CA PHE A 65 -8.45 10.17 1.32
C PHE A 65 -7.63 10.06 2.61
N ARG A 66 -7.99 9.14 3.50
CA ARG A 66 -7.26 8.91 4.77
C ARG A 66 -5.81 8.50 4.56
N MET A 67 -5.55 7.66 3.56
CA MET A 67 -4.19 7.25 3.18
C MET A 67 -3.38 8.45 2.70
N ILE A 68 -3.92 9.25 1.78
CA ILE A 68 -3.25 10.45 1.27
C ILE A 68 -2.92 11.40 2.43
N LEU A 69 -3.90 11.70 3.26
CA LEU A 69 -3.72 12.58 4.43
C LEU A 69 -2.66 12.03 5.39
N GLY A 70 -2.72 10.74 5.75
CA GLY A 70 -1.73 10.12 6.63
C GLY A 70 -0.31 10.17 6.07
N ARG A 71 -0.15 9.95 4.76
CA ARG A 71 1.14 10.00 4.07
C ARG A 71 1.68 11.43 3.95
N ILE A 72 0.83 12.42 3.74
CA ILE A 72 1.22 13.84 3.76
C ILE A 72 1.71 14.24 5.15
N LEU A 73 0.94 13.93 6.20
CA LEU A 73 1.31 14.29 7.59
C LEU A 73 2.63 13.64 8.02
N ALA A 74 2.82 12.38 7.69
CA ALA A 74 4.08 11.70 7.99
C ALA A 74 5.23 12.18 7.10
N GLY A 75 4.96 12.56 5.84
CA GLY A 75 5.92 13.22 4.97
C GLY A 75 6.40 14.57 5.52
N ILE A 76 5.52 15.35 6.14
CA ILE A 76 5.87 16.59 6.85
C ILE A 76 6.78 16.27 8.04
N ARG A 77 6.36 15.33 8.90
CA ARG A 77 7.10 14.95 10.11
C ARG A 77 8.51 14.44 9.82
N LEU A 78 8.71 13.79 8.69
CA LEU A 78 9.97 13.16 8.30
C LEU A 78 10.75 13.95 7.24
N GLY A 79 10.32 15.16 6.89
CA GLY A 79 11.03 16.01 5.92
C GLY A 79 11.01 15.51 4.47
N CYS A 80 10.13 14.57 4.12
CA CYS A 80 10.04 13.97 2.79
C CYS A 80 8.75 14.33 2.01
N LEU A 81 8.06 15.40 2.42
CA LEU A 81 6.78 15.85 1.84
C LEU A 81 6.83 15.97 0.31
N VAL A 82 7.88 16.59 -0.25
CA VAL A 82 8.02 16.78 -1.71
C VAL A 82 7.97 15.45 -2.45
N THR A 83 8.66 14.44 -1.91
CA THR A 83 8.69 13.08 -2.47
C THR A 83 7.33 12.39 -2.39
N VAL A 84 6.61 12.56 -1.28
CA VAL A 84 5.24 12.06 -1.12
C VAL A 84 4.30 12.68 -2.15
N LEU A 85 4.32 14.01 -2.29
CA LEU A 85 3.47 14.73 -3.24
C LEU A 85 3.78 14.35 -4.68
N ARG A 86 5.07 14.27 -5.05
CA ARG A 86 5.49 13.78 -6.38
C ARG A 86 4.99 12.36 -6.66
N GLY A 87 5.04 11.48 -5.65
CA GLY A 87 4.52 10.11 -5.75
C GLY A 87 3.03 10.08 -6.03
N PHE A 88 2.23 10.86 -5.29
CA PHE A 88 0.79 10.95 -5.52
C PHE A 88 0.44 11.59 -6.86
N PHE A 89 1.10 12.68 -7.24
CA PHE A 89 0.87 13.33 -8.52
C PHE A 89 1.16 12.39 -9.69
N SER A 90 2.32 11.72 -9.66
CA SER A 90 2.66 10.70 -10.66
C SER A 90 1.66 9.54 -10.67
N GLY A 91 1.24 9.07 -9.50
CA GLY A 91 0.22 8.02 -9.37
C GLY A 91 -1.13 8.46 -9.97
N PHE A 92 -1.54 9.70 -9.76
CA PHE A 92 -2.79 10.24 -10.29
C PHE A 92 -2.78 10.33 -11.82
N LEU A 93 -1.68 10.83 -12.40
CA LEU A 93 -1.51 10.86 -13.87
C LEU A 93 -1.57 9.46 -14.47
N GLU A 94 -0.94 8.49 -13.83
CA GLU A 94 -0.98 7.09 -14.27
C GLU A 94 -2.36 6.46 -14.11
N VAL A 95 -3.09 6.79 -13.05
CA VAL A 95 -4.48 6.37 -12.87
C VAL A 95 -5.35 6.90 -14.01
N ILE A 96 -5.22 8.17 -14.38
CA ILE A 96 -5.94 8.75 -15.53
C ILE A 96 -5.57 8.00 -16.81
N ARG A 97 -4.27 7.82 -17.07
CA ARG A 97 -3.77 7.14 -18.27
C ARG A 97 -4.26 5.70 -18.39
N LEU A 98 -4.30 4.98 -17.27
CA LEU A 98 -4.67 3.57 -17.20
C LEU A 98 -6.16 3.35 -16.89
N TRP A 99 -6.95 4.43 -16.78
CA TRP A 99 -8.34 4.34 -16.35
C TRP A 99 -9.20 3.48 -17.29
N SER A 100 -8.96 3.56 -18.60
CA SER A 100 -9.64 2.73 -19.60
C SER A 100 -9.35 1.23 -19.45
N ARG A 101 -8.26 0.87 -18.75
CA ARG A 101 -7.86 -0.51 -18.46
C ARG A 101 -8.24 -0.95 -17.05
N ARG A 102 -9.10 -0.17 -16.37
CA ARG A 102 -9.56 -0.45 -15.02
C ARG A 102 -10.27 -1.82 -14.99
N SER A 103 -9.75 -2.71 -14.16
CA SER A 103 -10.28 -4.06 -13.95
C SER A 103 -10.49 -4.24 -12.46
N VAL A 104 -11.75 -4.05 -12.05
CA VAL A 104 -12.17 -4.16 -10.67
C VAL A 104 -12.21 -5.64 -10.29
N LEU A 105 -11.58 -5.98 -9.17
CA LEU A 105 -11.54 -7.35 -8.65
C LEU A 105 -12.95 -7.82 -8.27
N ARG A 106 -13.18 -9.13 -8.27
CA ARG A 106 -14.44 -9.72 -7.76
C ARG A 106 -14.65 -9.33 -6.29
N GLU A 107 -15.91 -9.24 -5.87
CA GLU A 107 -16.25 -8.68 -4.55
C GLU A 107 -15.69 -9.52 -3.39
N ASP A 108 -15.69 -10.85 -3.52
CA ASP A 108 -15.07 -11.79 -2.59
C ASP A 108 -13.55 -11.57 -2.47
N VAL A 109 -12.86 -11.32 -3.60
CA VAL A 109 -11.42 -11.01 -3.61
C VAL A 109 -11.16 -9.62 -3.03
N GLN A 110 -12.03 -8.64 -3.30
CA GLN A 110 -11.94 -7.34 -2.65
C GLN A 110 -12.09 -7.49 -1.13
N GLU A 111 -13.03 -8.30 -0.66
CA GLU A 111 -13.23 -8.58 0.76
C GLU A 111 -12.06 -9.35 1.40
N PHE A 112 -11.49 -10.31 0.68
CA PHE A 112 -10.27 -11.02 1.08
C PHE A 112 -9.11 -10.04 1.35
N TYR A 113 -8.93 -9.04 0.48
CA TYR A 113 -7.98 -7.95 0.70
C TYR A 113 -8.52 -6.82 1.60
N ARG A 114 -9.68 -7.04 2.26
CA ARG A 114 -10.48 -6.09 3.04
C ARG A 114 -10.55 -4.73 2.37
N ARG A 115 -10.76 -4.67 1.06
CA ARG A 115 -10.86 -3.44 0.25
C ARG A 115 -9.63 -2.54 0.41
N GLY A 116 -8.45 -3.16 0.31
CA GLY A 116 -7.15 -2.50 0.47
C GLY A 116 -6.71 -2.27 1.92
N ALA A 117 -7.30 -2.97 2.90
CA ALA A 117 -6.91 -2.85 4.31
C ALA A 117 -6.06 -4.00 4.85
N VAL A 118 -5.97 -5.17 4.20
CA VAL A 118 -5.16 -6.30 4.71
C VAL A 118 -3.69 -6.15 4.32
N PHE A 119 -2.86 -6.46 5.32
CA PHE A 119 -1.40 -6.56 5.41
C PHE A 119 -0.68 -5.24 5.69
N GLY A 120 -0.23 -5.12 6.94
CA GLY A 120 0.68 -4.09 7.46
C GLY A 120 1.99 -4.06 6.67
N GLY A 121 1.95 -3.45 5.51
CA GLY A 121 3.03 -3.63 4.54
C GLY A 121 2.74 -3.13 3.11
N PHE A 122 1.49 -3.13 2.64
CA PHE A 122 1.23 -2.70 1.26
C PHE A 122 0.95 -1.19 1.13
N PHE A 123 0.16 -0.62 2.05
CA PHE A 123 -0.24 0.80 2.03
C PHE A 123 0.27 1.63 3.22
N PHE A 124 0.72 0.96 4.28
CA PHE A 124 1.14 1.57 5.55
C PHE A 124 2.32 0.78 6.17
N SER A 125 3.32 0.40 5.37
CA SER A 125 4.45 -0.45 5.81
C SER A 125 5.40 0.20 6.80
N GLU A 126 5.27 1.49 7.04
CA GLU A 126 6.17 2.20 7.94
C GLU A 126 5.38 2.67 9.15
N GLY A 127 5.77 2.17 10.34
CA GLY A 127 5.15 2.52 11.61
C GLY A 127 5.08 4.01 11.91
N ALA A 128 5.87 4.84 11.19
CA ALA A 128 5.81 6.30 11.24
C ALA A 128 4.72 6.94 10.36
N PHE A 129 4.19 6.21 9.36
CA PHE A 129 3.23 6.69 8.35
C PHE A 129 1.81 6.14 8.54
N SER A 130 1.60 5.25 9.51
CA SER A 130 0.25 4.85 9.92
C SER A 130 -0.27 5.85 10.95
N LEU A 131 -1.26 6.67 10.59
CA LEU A 131 -2.21 7.18 11.58
C LEU A 131 -2.88 5.94 12.17
N ARG A 132 -2.38 5.47 13.33
CA ARG A 132 -3.00 4.36 14.06
C ARG A 132 -4.49 4.68 14.18
N ARG A 133 -5.37 3.75 13.78
CA ARG A 133 -6.81 3.89 14.04
C ARG A 133 -6.98 4.31 15.50
N PRO A 134 -7.69 5.40 15.78
CA PRO A 134 -7.78 5.86 17.15
C PRO A 134 -8.54 4.80 17.95
N ARG A 135 -8.08 4.56 19.20
CA ARG A 135 -8.32 3.30 19.94
C ARG A 135 -9.80 2.93 20.09
N TRP A 136 -10.69 3.91 20.05
CA TRP A 136 -12.14 3.79 20.15
C TRP A 136 -12.83 3.16 18.94
N LEU A 137 -12.15 3.05 17.78
CA LEU A 137 -12.65 2.38 16.57
C LEU A 137 -12.16 0.93 16.39
N LYS A 138 -11.57 0.33 17.43
CA LYS A 138 -11.20 -1.09 17.42
C LYS A 138 -12.42 -1.94 17.72
N ILE A 139 -13.19 -2.26 16.68
CA ILE A 139 -14.17 -3.36 16.73
C ILE A 139 -13.37 -4.64 17.02
N ARG A 140 -13.63 -5.26 18.19
CA ARG A 140 -13.08 -6.57 18.55
C ARG A 140 -13.72 -7.59 17.61
N PHE A 141 -12.95 -8.12 16.67
CA PHE A 141 -13.33 -9.36 16.01
C PHE A 141 -12.93 -10.49 16.96
N SER A 142 -13.93 -11.13 17.55
CA SER A 142 -13.77 -12.45 18.17
C SER A 142 -13.36 -13.42 17.07
N SER A 143 -12.17 -13.99 17.20
CA SER A 143 -11.76 -15.16 16.43
C SER A 143 -12.62 -16.34 16.88
N SER A 144 -13.59 -16.70 16.04
CA SER A 144 -14.21 -18.03 16.02
C SER A 144 -13.30 -19.01 15.28
#